data_AF-A0A2G6N4N2-F1
#
_entry.id   AF-A0A2G6N4N2-F1
#
_cell.length_a   1.000
_cell.length_b   1.000
_cell.length_c   1.000
_cell.angle_alpha   90.00
_cell.angle_beta   90.00
_cell.angle_gamma   90.00
#
_symmetry.space_group_name_H-M   'P 1'
#
loop_
_entity.id
_entity.type
_entity.pdbx_description
1 polymer ?
#
loop_
_entity_poly.entity_id
_entity_poly.type
_entity_poly.pdbx_seq_one_letter_code
_entity_poly.pdbx_strand_id
1 'polypeptide(L)'
;MKPKPFILLGLAVGGCHFLCSMLIIPLTLRSGNLLSSGSVKVLLLEMLYGLTRILYFPVIGLALYPRHWFPGPWIAVPIMVNSVLWGMVAAVTVTGWRRTRIRDHFFQKG
;
A
#
# COMPACT_ATOMS: atom_id res chain seq x y z
N MET A 1 9.52 17.22 -21.45
CA MET A 1 8.20 16.57 -21.66
C MET A 1 7.40 16.67 -20.37
N LYS A 2 6.12 17.07 -20.38
CA LYS A 2 5.29 17.14 -19.17
C LYS A 2 4.74 15.74 -18.82
N PRO A 3 4.90 15.24 -17.59
CA PRO A 3 4.39 13.92 -17.21
C PRO A 3 2.86 13.91 -17.24
N LYS A 4 2.28 12.79 -17.71
CA LYS A 4 0.82 12.63 -17.76
C LYS A 4 0.26 12.51 -16.33
N PRO A 5 -0.94 13.04 -16.04
CA PRO A 5 -1.47 13.13 -14.67
C PRO A 5 -1.68 11.77 -14.00
N PHE A 6 -2.00 10.72 -14.75
CA PHE A 6 -2.11 9.36 -14.18
C PHE A 6 -0.76 8.77 -13.77
N ILE A 7 0.34 9.17 -14.42
CA ILE A 7 1.70 8.76 -14.04
C ILE A 7 2.06 9.41 -12.71
N LEU A 8 1.78 10.71 -12.57
CA LEU A 8 1.97 11.44 -11.31
C LEU A 8 1.15 10.81 -10.17
N LEU A 9 -0.10 10.46 -10.43
CA LEU A 9 -0.94 9.77 -9.44
C LEU A 9 -0.35 8.42 -9.03
N GLY A 10 0.06 7.60 -10.00
CA GLY A 10 0.67 6.29 -9.71
C GLY A 10 1.94 6.42 -8.88
N LEU A 11 2.80 7.39 -9.21
CA LEU A 11 4.02 7.69 -8.44
C LEU A 11 3.70 8.19 -7.03
N ALA A 12 2.73 9.09 -6.88
CA ALA A 12 2.33 9.62 -5.58
C ALA A 12 1.75 8.53 -4.68
N VAL A 13 0.84 7.70 -5.21
CA VAL A 13 0.22 6.60 -4.46
C VAL A 13 1.26 5.54 -4.11
N GLY A 14 2.06 5.11 -5.09
CA GLY A 14 3.11 4.12 -4.84
C GLY A 14 4.17 4.61 -3.85
N GLY A 15 4.63 5.85 -3.98
CA GLY A 15 5.58 6.46 -3.05
C GLY A 15 5.02 6.57 -1.63
N CYS A 16 3.79 7.07 -1.48
CA CYS A 16 3.11 7.13 -0.19
C CYS A 16 2.96 5.74 0.44
N HIS A 17 2.51 4.77 -0.36
CA HIS A 17 2.37 3.39 0.08
C HIS A 17 3.71 2.80 0.58
N PHE A 18 4.81 3.03 -0.16
CA PHE A 18 6.14 2.56 0.21
C PHE A 18 6.60 3.14 1.55
N LEU A 19 6.45 4.45 1.74
CA LEU A 19 6.82 5.13 2.98
C LEU A 19 5.99 4.64 4.16
N CYS A 20 4.67 4.54 4.00
CA CYS A 20 3.78 3.99 5.03
C CYS A 20 4.16 2.54 5.41
N SER A 21 4.50 1.72 4.42
CA SER A 21 4.93 0.33 4.63
C SER A 21 6.30 0.23 5.31
N MET A 22 7.22 1.15 5.04
CA MET A 22 8.50 1.23 5.76
C MET A 22 8.30 1.68 7.21
N LEU A 23 7.39 2.61 7.47
CA LEU A 23 7.11 3.14 8.80
C LEU A 23 6.35 2.14 9.69
N ILE A 24 5.53 1.27 9.11
CA ILE A 24 4.76 0.31 9.91
C ILE A 24 5.66 -0.77 10.53
N ILE A 25 6.79 -1.13 9.89
CA ILE A 25 7.73 -2.13 10.42
C ILE A 25 8.23 -1.79 11.84
N PRO A 26 8.88 -0.63 12.09
CA PRO A 26 9.34 -0.28 13.43
C PRO A 26 8.17 -0.05 14.41
N LEU A 27 7.00 0.40 13.94
CA LEU A 27 5.81 0.54 14.78
C LEU A 27 5.29 -0.81 15.27
N THR A 28 5.20 -1.81 14.40
CA THR A 28 4.81 -3.17 14.78
C THR A 28 5.81 -3.79 15.74
N LEU A 29 7.12 -3.63 15.50
CA LEU A 29 8.16 -4.11 16.42
C LEU A 29 8.07 -3.47 17.81
N ARG A 30 7.89 -2.14 17.87
CA ARG A 30 7.70 -1.42 19.15
C ARG A 30 6.42 -1.83 19.86
N SER A 31 5.33 -2.05 19.12
CA SER A 31 4.06 -2.49 19.70
C SER A 31 4.16 -3.87 20.36
N GLY A 32 4.98 -4.78 19.82
CA GLY A 32 5.26 -6.08 20.44
C GLY A 32 5.97 -5.95 21.79
N ASN A 33 6.95 -5.04 21.89
CA ASN A 33 7.65 -4.77 23.16
C ASN A 33 6.74 -4.11 24.20
N LEU A 34 5.83 -3.22 23.76
CA LEU A 34 4.88 -2.56 24.66
C LEU A 34 3.73 -3.49 25.10
N LEU A 35 3.37 -4.47 24.26
CA LEU A 35 2.47 -5.57 24.63
C LEU A 35 3.07 -6.39 25.77
N SER A 36 4.36 -6.75 25.67
CA SER A 36 5.04 -7.46 26.76
C SER A 36 5.17 -6.64 28.04
N SER A 37 5.08 -5.30 27.97
CA SER A 37 5.08 -4.42 29.14
C SER A 37 3.68 -4.05 29.64
N GLY A 38 2.61 -4.61 29.05
CA GLY A 38 1.22 -4.38 29.46
C GLY A 38 0.68 -2.95 29.23
N SER A 39 1.37 -2.11 28.45
CA SER A 39 1.07 -0.67 28.35
C SER A 39 0.27 -0.25 27.10
N VAL A 40 -0.19 -1.18 26.25
CA VAL A 40 -0.85 -0.83 24.98
C VAL A 40 -2.37 -0.96 25.06
N LYS A 41 -3.07 0.05 24.54
CA LYS A 41 -4.52 0.03 24.34
C LYS A 41 -4.88 -0.95 23.21
N VAL A 42 -5.78 -1.89 23.47
CA VAL A 42 -6.26 -2.91 22.51
C VAL A 42 -6.66 -2.31 21.16
N LEU A 43 -7.39 -1.18 21.17
CA LEU A 43 -7.81 -0.47 19.96
C LEU A 43 -6.62 -0.05 19.06
N LEU A 44 -5.51 0.40 19.64
CA LEU A 44 -4.34 0.82 18.87
C LEU A 44 -3.71 -0.36 18.14
N LEU A 45 -3.75 -1.55 18.76
CA LEU A 45 -3.25 -2.79 18.19
C LEU A 45 -4.12 -3.30 17.05
N GLU A 46 -5.43 -3.23 17.20
CA GLU A 46 -6.38 -3.59 16.14
C GLU A 46 -6.23 -2.67 14.92
N MET A 47 -6.08 -1.35 15.15
CA MET A 47 -5.81 -0.40 14.08
C MET A 47 -4.48 -0.72 13.38
N LEU A 48 -3.42 -0.98 14.15
CA LEU A 48 -2.11 -1.32 13.59
C LEU A 48 -2.18 -2.61 12.78
N TYR A 49 -2.85 -3.65 13.27
CA TYR A 49 -3.07 -4.91 12.56
C TYR A 49 -3.85 -4.69 11.26
N GLY A 50 -4.93 -3.92 11.30
CA GLY A 50 -5.74 -3.56 10.13
C GLY A 50 -4.91 -2.82 9.06
N LEU A 51 -4.15 -1.80 9.46
CA LEU A 51 -3.25 -1.06 8.57
C LEU A 51 -2.19 -1.97 7.96
N THR A 52 -1.63 -2.89 8.76
CA THR A 52 -0.63 -3.86 8.31
C THR A 52 -1.21 -4.76 7.22
N ARG A 53 -2.45 -5.23 7.36
CA ARG A 53 -3.11 -6.05 6.32
C ARG A 53 -3.35 -5.27 5.04
N ILE A 54 -3.76 -4.01 5.12
CA ILE A 54 -4.03 -3.17 3.94
C ILE A 54 -2.73 -2.86 3.19
N LEU A 55 -1.69 -2.41 3.91
CA LEU A 55 -0.40 -2.04 3.31
C LEU A 55 0.37 -3.23 2.73
N TYR A 56 0.08 -4.43 3.21
CA TYR A 56 0.74 -5.64 2.74
C TYR A 56 -0.09 -6.43 1.72
N PHE A 57 -1.38 -6.14 1.57
CA PHE A 57 -2.13 -6.59 0.40
C PHE A 57 -1.66 -5.83 -0.86
N PRO A 58 -1.67 -6.42 -2.08
CA PRO A 58 -2.03 -7.79 -2.46
C PRO A 58 -0.90 -8.84 -2.40
N VAL A 59 0.38 -8.43 -2.36
CA VAL A 59 1.51 -9.38 -2.54
C VAL A 59 2.08 -9.91 -1.24
N ILE A 60 2.03 -9.13 -0.16
CA ILE A 60 2.64 -9.43 1.13
C ILE A 60 1.56 -10.02 2.06
N GLY A 61 0.88 -11.08 1.59
CA GLY A 61 0.38 -12.03 2.58
C GLY A 61 1.61 -12.56 3.30
N LEU A 62 1.70 -12.43 4.63
CA LEU A 62 2.79 -13.01 5.45
C LEU A 62 3.05 -14.51 5.16
N ALA A 63 2.09 -15.19 4.52
CA ALA A 63 2.19 -16.56 4.03
C ALA A 63 3.09 -16.74 2.78
N LEU A 64 3.28 -15.72 1.93
CA LEU A 64 4.09 -15.80 0.71
C LEU A 64 5.54 -15.35 0.91
N TYR A 65 5.84 -14.59 1.96
CA TYR A 65 7.16 -14.00 2.19
C TYR A 65 7.62 -14.16 3.64
N PRO A 66 8.25 -15.30 3.98
CA PRO A 66 8.72 -15.50 5.33
C PRO A 66 9.96 -14.63 5.59
N ARG A 67 10.02 -13.99 6.77
CA ARG A 67 11.11 -13.07 7.16
C ARG A 67 12.51 -13.68 7.07
N HIS A 68 12.63 -15.00 7.17
CA HIS A 68 13.93 -15.68 7.05
C HIS A 68 14.51 -15.63 5.63
N TRP A 69 13.69 -15.42 4.60
CA TRP A 69 14.18 -15.20 3.22
C TRP A 69 14.63 -13.75 2.97
N PHE A 70 14.20 -12.80 3.80
CA PHE A 70 14.48 -11.37 3.62
C PHE A 70 14.98 -10.73 4.93
N PRO A 71 16.19 -11.09 5.40
CA PRO A 71 16.74 -10.57 6.63
C PRO A 71 17.08 -9.07 6.52
N GLY A 72 16.71 -8.31 7.55
CA GLY A 72 17.11 -6.91 7.68
C GLY A 72 16.57 -6.02 6.53
N PRO A 73 17.44 -5.23 5.85
CA PRO A 73 17.00 -4.30 4.81
C PRO A 73 16.32 -4.93 3.59
N TRP A 74 16.53 -6.24 3.37
CA TRP A 74 15.98 -6.96 2.22
C TRP A 74 14.45 -7.01 2.18
N ILE A 75 13.79 -6.75 3.31
CA ILE A 75 12.33 -6.60 3.37
C ILE A 75 11.81 -5.41 2.54
N ALA A 76 12.67 -4.45 2.20
CA ALA A 76 12.31 -3.33 1.32
C ALA A 76 11.97 -3.77 -0.11
N VAL A 77 12.54 -4.88 -0.59
CA VAL A 77 12.31 -5.39 -1.95
C VAL A 77 10.86 -5.78 -2.19
N PRO A 78 10.24 -6.70 -1.42
CA PRO A 78 8.82 -7.02 -1.60
C PRO A 78 7.90 -5.81 -1.35
N ILE A 79 8.29 -4.91 -0.44
CA ILE A 79 7.52 -3.68 -0.18
C ILE A 79 7.56 -2.72 -1.38
N MET A 80 8.70 -2.60 -2.05
CA MET A 80 8.83 -1.83 -3.28
C MET A 80 7.92 -2.42 -4.38
N VAL A 81 7.94 -3.74 -4.57
CA VAL A 81 7.06 -4.42 -5.54
C VAL A 81 5.58 -4.18 -5.22
N ASN A 82 5.17 -4.33 -3.96
CA ASN A 82 3.79 -4.08 -3.53
C ASN A 82 3.37 -2.62 -3.78
N SER A 83 4.28 -1.68 -3.53
CA SER A 83 4.04 -0.25 -3.73
C SER A 83 3.90 0.12 -5.20
N VAL A 84 4.68 -0.50 -6.08
CA VAL A 84 4.52 -0.35 -7.54
C VAL A 84 3.16 -0.88 -7.98
N LEU A 85 2.71 -2.01 -7.44
CA LEU A 85 1.38 -2.56 -7.74
C LEU A 85 0.25 -1.61 -7.31
N TRP A 86 0.32 -1.03 -6.11
CA TRP A 86 -0.64 -0.02 -5.68
C TRP A 86 -0.65 1.21 -6.58
N GLY A 87 0.52 1.69 -7.00
CA GLY A 87 0.64 2.78 -7.98
C GLY A 87 0.00 2.43 -9.33
N MET A 88 0.22 1.21 -9.83
CA MET A 88 -0.38 0.73 -11.08
C MET A 88 -1.91 0.58 -10.95
N VAL A 89 -2.40 -0.01 -9.86
CA VAL A 89 -3.85 -0.15 -9.60
C VAL A 89 -4.52 1.22 -9.57
N ALA A 90 -3.93 2.20 -8.90
CA ALA A 90 -4.46 3.56 -8.86
C ALA A 90 -4.51 4.21 -10.26
N ALA A 91 -3.43 4.07 -11.03
CA ALA A 91 -3.37 4.62 -12.38
C ALA A 91 -4.39 3.96 -13.33
N VAL A 92 -4.51 2.63 -13.30
CA VAL A 92 -5.47 1.88 -14.11
C VAL A 92 -6.90 2.21 -13.71
N THR A 93 -7.21 2.25 -12.42
CA THR A 93 -8.56 2.56 -11.92
C THR A 93 -9.02 3.94 -12.38
N VAL A 94 -8.16 4.95 -12.25
CA VAL A 94 -8.51 6.32 -12.67
C VAL A 94 -8.61 6.45 -14.18
N THR A 95 -7.72 5.81 -14.94
CA THR A 95 -7.80 5.85 -16.41
C THR A 95 -9.04 5.10 -16.94
N GLY A 96 -9.39 3.96 -16.34
CA GLY A 96 -10.61 3.22 -16.62
C GLY A 96 -11.87 4.03 -16.30
N TRP A 97 -11.93 4.62 -15.11
CA TRP A 97 -13.05 5.47 -14.69
C TRP A 97 -13.26 6.69 -15.60
N ARG A 98 -12.17 7.32 -16.04
CA ARG A 98 -12.26 8.44 -17.00
C ARG A 98 -12.84 7.98 -18.33
N ARG A 99 -12.47 6.78 -18.81
CA ARG A 99 -12.99 6.23 -20.07
C ARG A 99 -14.48 5.90 -20.00
N THR A 100 -14.96 5.34 -18.89
CA THR A 100 -16.40 5.04 -18.73
C THR A 100 -17.22 6.32 -18.71
N ARG A 101 -16.81 7.34 -17.93
CA ARG A 101 -17.50 8.63 -17.87
C ARG A 101 -17.61 9.33 -19.22
N ILE A 102 -16.55 9.27 -20.04
CA ILE A 102 -16.57 9.83 -21.39
C ILE A 102 -17.58 9.09 -22.27
N ARG A 103 -17.56 7.76 -22.23
CA ARG A 103 -18.49 6.92 -23.00
C ARG A 103 -19.95 7.24 -22.66
N ASP A 104 -20.28 7.35 -21.37
CA ASP A 104 -21.65 7.61 -20.92
C ASP A 104 -22.16 8.99 -21.39
N HIS A 105 -21.28 10.00 -21.44
CA HIS A 105 -21.61 11.33 -21.99
C HIS A 105 -21.90 11.32 -23.49
N PHE A 106 -21.26 10.44 -24.27
CA PHE A 106 -21.54 10.32 -25.71
C PHE A 106 -22.88 9.63 -25.97
N PHE A 107 -23.25 8.61 -25.18
CA PHE A 107 -24.53 7.92 -25.32
C PHE A 107 -25.76 8.77 -24.93
N GLN A 108 -25.59 9.81 -24.10
CA GLN A 108 -26.70 10.72 -23.77
C GLN A 108 -26.97 11.81 -24.81
N LYS A 109 -26.10 11.98 -25.82
CA LYS A 109 -26.17 13.09 -26.79
C LYS A 109 -26.49 12.64 -28.23
N GLY A 110 -26.60 11.34 -28.50
CA GLY A 110 -27.02 10.79 -29.79
C GLY A 110 -28.43 10.25 -29.72
#